data_AF-A0AAP0H384-F1
#
_entry.id   AF-A0AAP0H384-F1
#
_cell.length_a   1.000
_cell.length_b   1.000
_cell.length_c   1.000
_cell.angle_alpha   90.00
_cell.angle_beta   90.00
_cell.angle_gamma   90.00
#
_symmetry.space_group_name_H-M   'P 1'
#
loop_
_entity.id
_entity.type
_entity.pdbx_description
1 polymer ?
#
loop_
_entity_poly.entity_id
_entity_poly.type
_entity_poly.pdbx_seq_one_letter_code
_entity_poly.pdbx_strand_id
1 'polypeptide(L)'
;MTPTPPSSTNSRWRLDGMTALVTGGTRGIGYAVVEELAALGAVVHTCSRNGSELNQRLQEWSAKGLTVTGSICDLASRPQRELLAAKVSSLFNGKLNILINNVGTAIVKPTIECTTEDYSMLMATNLESSYHISQLAHPLLKTSGVGNIVFISSVAGLVHVSASCDI
;
A
#
# COMPACT_ATOMS: atom_id res chain seq x y z
N MET A 1 45.17 -12.89 19.16
CA MET A 1 44.36 -12.77 17.93
C MET A 1 42.91 -12.66 18.35
N THR A 2 42.36 -11.45 18.31
CA THR A 2 40.93 -11.19 18.59
C THR A 2 40.10 -11.61 17.38
N PRO A 3 38.96 -12.32 17.55
CA PRO A 3 38.10 -12.65 16.42
C PRO A 3 37.50 -11.38 15.84
N THR A 4 37.60 -11.22 14.53
CA THR A 4 36.92 -10.16 13.78
C THR A 4 35.41 -10.36 13.89
N PRO A 5 34.62 -9.34 14.28
CA PRO A 5 33.16 -9.48 14.31
C PRO A 5 32.63 -9.70 12.89
N PRO A 6 31.58 -10.51 12.70
CA PRO A 6 31.00 -10.74 11.37
C PRO A 6 30.48 -9.42 10.80
N SER A 7 30.80 -9.18 9.52
CA SER A 7 30.43 -7.97 8.79
C SER A 7 28.91 -7.82 8.70
N SER A 8 28.34 -6.93 9.53
CA SER A 8 26.90 -6.70 9.67
C SER A 8 26.31 -5.73 8.63
N THR A 9 26.84 -5.70 7.40
CA THR A 9 26.39 -4.74 6.39
C THR A 9 25.10 -5.16 5.65
N ASN A 10 24.64 -6.40 5.78
CA ASN A 10 23.47 -6.91 5.05
C ASN A 10 22.16 -7.07 5.86
N SER A 11 22.17 -6.96 7.20
CA SER A 11 20.94 -7.22 7.98
C SER A 11 20.01 -6.01 8.11
N ARG A 12 20.54 -4.77 8.13
CA ARG A 12 19.74 -3.56 8.37
C ARG A 12 18.68 -3.27 7.29
N TRP A 13 18.84 -3.83 6.10
CA TRP A 13 17.98 -3.58 4.94
C TRP A 13 17.07 -4.76 4.59
N ARG A 14 17.10 -5.84 5.37
CA ARG A 14 16.23 -7.00 5.20
C ARG A 14 14.92 -6.81 5.95
N LEU A 15 13.86 -7.44 5.43
CA LEU A 15 12.52 -7.44 6.00
C LEU A 15 12.04 -8.86 6.34
N ASP A 16 12.96 -9.80 6.52
CA ASP A 16 12.65 -11.17 6.93
C ASP A 16 11.79 -11.18 8.20
N GLY A 17 10.67 -11.90 8.15
CA GLY A 17 9.71 -12.01 9.27
C GLY A 17 8.79 -10.79 9.44
N MET A 18 8.90 -9.77 8.58
CA MET A 18 8.00 -8.61 8.58
C MET A 18 6.76 -8.88 7.74
N THR A 19 5.66 -8.24 8.13
CA THR A 19 4.38 -8.28 7.42
C THR A 19 4.02 -6.90 6.89
N ALA A 20 3.55 -6.84 5.63
CA ALA A 20 3.24 -5.58 4.98
C ALA A 20 1.85 -5.59 4.33
N LEU A 21 1.14 -4.47 4.41
CA LEU A 21 -0.05 -4.17 3.63
C LEU A 21 0.29 -3.06 2.64
N VAL A 22 0.14 -3.33 1.34
CA VAL A 22 0.29 -2.33 0.27
C VAL A 22 -1.07 -2.09 -0.39
N THR A 23 -1.62 -0.89 -0.30
CA THR A 23 -2.89 -0.59 -0.97
C THR A 23 -2.67 -0.31 -2.46
N GLY A 24 -3.49 -0.90 -3.35
CA GLY A 24 -3.41 -0.64 -4.79
C GLY A 24 -2.15 -1.19 -5.46
N GLY A 25 -1.68 -2.37 -5.04
CA GLY A 25 -0.38 -2.89 -5.46
C GLY A 25 -0.33 -3.62 -6.80
N THR A 26 -1.36 -3.55 -7.65
CA THR A 26 -1.36 -4.30 -8.93
C THR A 26 -0.67 -3.58 -10.09
N ARG A 27 -0.37 -2.29 -9.94
CA ARG A 27 0.24 -1.45 -10.98
C ARG A 27 1.12 -0.34 -10.42
N GLY A 28 1.93 0.25 -11.28
CA GLY A 28 2.72 1.45 -10.99
C GLY A 28 3.59 1.32 -9.73
N ILE A 29 3.62 2.38 -8.92
CA ILE A 29 4.42 2.43 -7.68
C ILE A 29 4.03 1.30 -6.73
N GLY A 30 2.73 1.04 -6.56
CA GLY A 30 2.25 -0.04 -5.68
C GLY A 30 2.78 -1.41 -6.08
N TYR A 31 2.83 -1.73 -7.38
CA TYR A 31 3.41 -2.99 -7.87
C TYR A 31 4.90 -3.09 -7.53
N ALA A 32 5.66 -2.04 -7.81
CA ALA A 32 7.09 -2.01 -7.51
C ALA A 32 7.35 -2.16 -6.00
N VAL A 33 6.54 -1.51 -5.16
CA VAL A 33 6.66 -1.62 -3.69
C VAL A 33 6.31 -3.02 -3.20
N VAL A 34 5.27 -3.67 -3.72
CA VAL A 34 4.95 -5.06 -3.37
C VAL A 34 6.13 -5.98 -3.69
N GLU A 35 6.67 -5.86 -4.90
CA GLU A 35 7.77 -6.69 -5.37
C GLU A 35 9.04 -6.48 -4.54
N GLU A 36 9.41 -5.23 -4.27
CA GLU A 36 10.60 -4.90 -3.50
C GLU A 36 10.50 -5.36 -2.04
N LEU A 37 9.37 -5.08 -1.36
CA LEU A 37 9.18 -5.53 0.03
C LEU A 37 9.24 -7.05 0.13
N ALA A 38 8.63 -7.77 -0.82
CA ALA A 38 8.67 -9.22 -0.84
C ALA A 38 10.08 -9.77 -1.16
N ALA A 39 10.81 -9.15 -2.08
CA ALA A 39 12.20 -9.52 -2.40
C ALA A 39 13.15 -9.33 -1.21
N LEU A 40 12.89 -8.33 -0.37
CA LEU A 40 13.60 -8.09 0.88
C LEU A 40 13.21 -9.05 2.01
N GLY A 41 12.23 -9.95 1.79
CA GLY A 41 11.84 -11.02 2.72
C GLY A 41 10.54 -10.79 3.48
N ALA A 42 9.81 -9.71 3.22
CA ALA A 42 8.52 -9.47 3.86
C ALA A 42 7.42 -10.40 3.29
N VAL A 43 6.46 -10.76 4.14
CA VAL A 43 5.19 -11.34 3.69
C VAL A 43 4.23 -10.19 3.38
N VAL A 44 3.78 -10.09 2.13
CA VAL A 44 2.99 -8.95 1.66
C VAL A 44 1.53 -9.34 1.42
N HIS A 45 0.60 -8.51 1.91
CA HIS A 45 -0.78 -8.50 1.47
C HIS A 45 -1.03 -7.24 0.65
N THR A 46 -1.72 -7.37 -0.48
CA THR A 46 -2.09 -6.24 -1.33
C THR A 46 -3.58 -6.25 -1.64
N CYS A 47 -4.07 -5.16 -2.23
CA CYS A 47 -5.45 -5.10 -2.70
C CYS A 47 -5.58 -4.31 -4.00
N SER A 48 -6.64 -4.61 -4.74
CA SER A 48 -7.06 -3.89 -5.95
C SER A 48 -8.55 -4.07 -6.17
N ARG A 49 -9.17 -3.17 -6.93
CA ARG A 49 -10.56 -3.32 -7.39
C ARG A 49 -10.68 -4.33 -8.52
N ASN A 50 -9.60 -4.52 -9.28
CA ASN A 50 -9.59 -5.38 -10.46
C ASN A 50 -9.12 -6.80 -10.08
N GLY A 51 -10.09 -7.72 -9.93
CA GLY A 51 -9.81 -9.10 -9.53
C GLY A 51 -8.98 -9.89 -10.55
N SER A 52 -9.17 -9.66 -11.86
CA SER A 52 -8.39 -10.39 -12.88
C SER A 52 -6.93 -9.94 -12.89
N GLU A 53 -6.70 -8.63 -12.85
CA GLU A 53 -5.35 -8.05 -12.75
C GLU A 53 -4.66 -8.49 -11.45
N LEU A 54 -5.38 -8.49 -10.32
CA LEU A 54 -4.85 -8.97 -9.04
C LEU A 54 -4.41 -10.43 -9.13
N ASN A 55 -5.25 -11.31 -9.67
CA ASN A 55 -4.93 -12.73 -9.81
C ASN A 55 -3.73 -12.96 -10.72
N GLN A 56 -3.62 -12.19 -11.81
CA GLN A 56 -2.45 -12.24 -12.68
C GLN A 56 -1.17 -11.88 -11.91
N ARG A 57 -1.17 -10.77 -11.15
CA ARG A 57 0.03 -10.35 -10.41
C ARG A 57 0.41 -11.36 -9.32
N LEU A 58 -0.57 -11.96 -8.63
CA LEU A 58 -0.31 -13.02 -7.65
C LEU A 58 0.38 -14.23 -8.26
N GLN A 59 0.00 -14.64 -9.48
CA GLN A 59 0.69 -15.71 -10.20
C GLN A 59 2.11 -15.32 -10.57
N GLU A 60 2.33 -14.09 -11.05
CA GLU A 60 3.66 -13.57 -11.39
C GLU A 60 4.59 -13.53 -10.16
N TRP A 61 4.13 -13.02 -9.03
CA TRP A 61 4.93 -12.98 -7.79
C TRP A 61 5.20 -14.37 -7.23
N SER A 62 4.22 -15.27 -7.28
CA SER A 62 4.41 -16.68 -6.90
C SER A 62 5.48 -17.37 -7.75
N ALA A 63 5.48 -17.14 -9.07
CA ALA A 63 6.50 -17.67 -9.98
C ALA A 63 7.91 -17.13 -9.70
N LYS A 64 8.02 -15.95 -9.08
CA LYS A 64 9.28 -15.37 -8.58
C LYS A 64 9.68 -15.88 -7.18
N GLY A 65 8.88 -16.75 -6.56
CA GLY A 65 9.10 -17.24 -5.20
C GLY A 65 8.76 -16.22 -4.10
N LEU A 66 8.00 -15.16 -4.43
CA LEU A 66 7.62 -14.11 -3.50
C LEU A 66 6.35 -14.48 -2.74
N THR A 67 6.32 -14.18 -1.43
CA THR A 67 5.15 -14.47 -0.59
C THR A 67 4.19 -13.28 -0.59
N VAL A 68 3.28 -13.27 -1.56
CA VAL A 68 2.27 -12.21 -1.73
C VAL A 68 0.86 -12.79 -1.75
N THR A 69 -0.06 -12.18 -1.02
CA THR A 69 -1.50 -12.48 -1.06
C THR A 69 -2.29 -11.22 -1.41
N GLY A 70 -3.53 -11.39 -1.89
CA GLY A 70 -4.34 -10.27 -2.38
C GLY A 70 -5.81 -10.37 -1.99
N SER A 71 -6.46 -9.22 -1.81
CA SER A 71 -7.92 -9.11 -1.66
C SER A 71 -8.51 -8.12 -2.66
N ILE A 72 -9.70 -8.42 -3.19
CA ILE A 72 -10.47 -7.42 -3.95
C ILE A 72 -10.99 -6.39 -2.95
N CYS A 73 -10.68 -5.11 -3.17
CA CYS A 73 -11.09 -4.03 -2.29
C CYS A 73 -11.14 -2.69 -3.05
N ASP A 74 -12.29 -2.02 -2.96
CA ASP A 74 -12.42 -0.60 -3.25
C ASP A 74 -12.15 0.22 -1.99
N LEU A 75 -11.02 0.91 -1.99
CA LEU A 75 -10.58 1.74 -0.86
C LEU A 75 -11.48 2.95 -0.63
N ALA A 76 -12.26 3.40 -1.63
CA ALA A 76 -13.28 4.42 -1.40
C ALA A 76 -14.44 3.89 -0.53
N SER A 77 -14.66 2.58 -0.50
CA SER A 77 -15.74 1.95 0.26
C SER A 77 -15.32 1.62 1.69
N ARG A 78 -15.87 2.34 2.67
CA ARG A 78 -15.64 2.09 4.11
C ARG A 78 -15.83 0.63 4.54
N PRO A 79 -16.96 -0.05 4.25
CA PRO A 79 -17.12 -1.45 4.68
C PRO A 79 -16.08 -2.39 4.06
N GLN A 80 -15.61 -2.10 2.83
CA GLN A 80 -14.54 -2.89 2.23
C GLN A 80 -13.17 -2.63 2.89
N ARG A 81 -12.91 -1.42 3.39
CA ARG A 81 -11.71 -1.13 4.21
C ARG A 81 -11.73 -1.93 5.51
N GLU A 82 -12.88 -2.04 6.15
CA GLU A 82 -13.07 -2.82 7.39
C GLU A 82 -12.84 -4.32 7.14
N LEU A 83 -13.40 -4.87 6.06
CA LEU A 83 -13.16 -6.26 5.65
C LEU A 83 -11.69 -6.52 5.31
N LEU A 84 -11.02 -5.60 4.60
CA LEU A 84 -9.59 -5.70 4.30
C LEU A 84 -8.76 -5.74 5.58
N ALA A 85 -9.02 -4.83 6.53
CA ALA A 85 -8.30 -4.78 7.80
C ALA A 85 -8.52 -6.06 8.63
N ALA A 86 -9.75 -6.58 8.68
CA ALA A 86 -10.05 -7.84 9.35
C ALA A 86 -9.31 -9.03 8.70
N LYS A 87 -9.25 -9.08 7.37
CA LYS A 87 -8.51 -10.10 6.63
C LYS A 87 -7.02 -10.05 6.93
N VAL A 88 -6.42 -8.85 6.90
CA VAL A 88 -5.00 -8.62 7.23
C VAL A 88 -4.70 -9.03 8.66
N SER A 89 -5.56 -8.65 9.62
CA SER A 89 -5.46 -9.07 11.01
C SER A 89 -5.42 -10.59 11.14
N SER A 90 -6.34 -11.29 10.47
CA SER A 90 -6.38 -12.76 10.48
C SER A 90 -5.14 -13.40 9.84
N LEU A 91 -4.70 -12.91 8.68
CA LEU A 91 -3.56 -13.45 7.94
C LEU A 91 -2.25 -13.29 8.70
N PHE A 92 -2.07 -12.18 9.40
CA PHE A 92 -0.83 -11.85 10.08
C PHE A 92 -0.91 -12.00 11.61
N ASN A 93 -1.86 -12.80 12.10
CA ASN A 93 -2.03 -13.13 13.51
C ASN A 93 -2.06 -11.88 14.42
N GLY A 94 -2.81 -10.86 13.99
CA GLY A 94 -3.00 -9.62 14.74
C GLY A 94 -1.80 -8.67 14.72
N LYS A 95 -0.81 -8.88 13.84
CA LYS A 95 0.40 -8.05 13.73
C LYS A 95 0.54 -7.49 12.32
N LEU A 96 0.91 -6.23 12.20
CA LEU A 96 1.29 -5.63 10.93
C LEU A 96 2.54 -4.79 11.16
N ASN A 97 3.59 -4.96 10.36
CA ASN A 97 4.80 -4.17 10.53
C ASN A 97 4.80 -2.92 9.63
N ILE A 98 4.26 -3.04 8.42
CA ILE A 98 4.37 -2.01 7.39
C ILE A 98 3.00 -1.76 6.75
N LEU A 99 2.55 -0.52 6.75
CA LEU A 99 1.41 -0.07 5.97
C LEU A 99 1.87 0.93 4.90
N ILE A 100 1.62 0.61 3.64
CA ILE A 100 1.84 1.50 2.51
C ILE A 100 0.48 1.98 1.99
N ASN A 101 0.14 3.24 2.30
CA ASN A 101 -0.99 3.94 1.71
C ASN A 101 -0.58 4.45 0.32
N ASN A 102 -0.86 3.65 -0.72
CA ASN A 102 -0.47 3.96 -2.10
C ASN A 102 -1.66 4.26 -3.04
N VAL A 103 -2.88 3.82 -2.71
CA VAL A 103 -4.05 4.14 -3.54
C VAL A 103 -4.22 5.65 -3.69
N GLY A 104 -4.30 6.08 -4.95
CA GLY A 104 -4.62 7.45 -5.33
C GLY A 104 -5.13 7.50 -6.75
N THR A 105 -5.89 8.54 -7.07
CA THR A 105 -6.38 8.86 -8.40
C THR A 105 -6.35 10.36 -8.64
N ALA A 106 -6.38 10.77 -9.90
CA ALA A 106 -6.46 12.16 -10.29
C ALA A 106 -7.60 12.34 -11.30
N ILE A 107 -8.28 13.48 -11.23
CA ILE A 107 -9.20 13.95 -12.25
C ILE A 107 -8.58 15.22 -12.82
N VAL A 108 -8.37 15.23 -14.13
CA VAL A 108 -7.78 16.36 -14.84
C VAL A 108 -8.88 17.00 -15.67
N LYS A 109 -9.37 18.15 -15.22
CA LYS A 109 -10.43 18.95 -15.83
C LYS A 109 -10.17 20.43 -15.58
N PRO A 110 -10.67 21.35 -16.42
CA PRO A 110 -10.76 22.76 -16.07
C PRO A 110 -11.47 22.93 -14.73
N THR A 111 -10.99 23.84 -13.87
CA THR A 111 -11.53 24.00 -12.50
C THR A 111 -13.03 24.28 -12.48
N ILE A 112 -13.54 25.01 -13.48
CA ILE A 112 -14.96 25.34 -13.60
C ILE A 112 -15.85 24.16 -14.01
N GLU A 113 -15.24 23.06 -14.48
CA GLU A 113 -15.92 21.82 -14.86
C GLU A 113 -15.84 20.73 -13.78
N CYS A 114 -15.02 20.94 -12.74
CA CYS A 114 -14.94 20.02 -11.61
C CYS A 114 -16.25 20.03 -10.82
N THR A 115 -16.89 18.88 -10.71
CA THR A 115 -18.15 18.74 -9.98
C THR A 115 -17.93 18.41 -8.50
N THR A 116 -19.00 18.50 -7.70
CA THR A 116 -18.98 18.05 -6.29
C THR A 116 -18.69 16.54 -6.19
N GLU A 117 -19.16 15.76 -7.17
CA GLU A 117 -18.93 14.31 -7.26
C GLU A 117 -17.47 14.00 -7.57
N ASP A 118 -16.85 14.76 -8.48
CA ASP A 118 -15.41 14.68 -8.76
C ASP A 118 -14.59 14.91 -7.48
N TYR A 119 -14.89 16.00 -6.76
CA TYR A 119 -14.23 16.32 -5.49
C TYR A 119 -14.43 15.22 -4.44
N SER A 120 -15.68 14.77 -4.26
CA SER A 120 -16.03 13.73 -3.28
C SER A 120 -15.30 12.41 -3.58
N MET A 121 -15.21 12.03 -4.85
CA MET A 121 -14.48 10.82 -5.27
C MET A 121 -12.98 10.94 -5.01
N LEU A 122 -12.37 12.08 -5.33
CA LEU A 122 -10.96 12.35 -5.04
C LEU A 122 -10.68 12.29 -3.54
N MET A 123 -11.52 12.94 -2.72
CA MET A 123 -11.33 12.98 -1.27
C MET A 123 -11.54 11.61 -0.62
N ALA A 124 -12.58 10.87 -1.03
CA ALA A 124 -12.83 9.52 -0.54
C ALA A 124 -11.68 8.57 -0.88
N THR A 125 -11.15 8.65 -2.11
CA THR A 125 -10.10 7.77 -2.59
C THR A 125 -8.73 8.13 -2.03
N ASN A 126 -8.32 9.40 -2.08
CA ASN A 126 -6.95 9.81 -1.83
C ASN A 126 -6.67 10.12 -0.35
N LEU A 127 -7.65 10.69 0.38
CA LEU A 127 -7.45 11.12 1.76
C LEU A 127 -8.18 10.21 2.75
N GLU A 128 -9.52 10.10 2.63
CA GLU A 128 -10.34 9.38 3.60
C GLU A 128 -9.92 7.90 3.71
N SER A 129 -9.64 7.26 2.57
CA SER A 129 -9.24 5.86 2.54
C SER A 129 -7.96 5.61 3.35
N SER A 130 -6.94 6.45 3.16
CA SER A 130 -5.63 6.33 3.80
C SER A 130 -5.69 6.63 5.29
N TYR A 131 -6.51 7.62 5.68
CA TYR A 131 -6.76 7.94 7.07
C TYR A 131 -7.47 6.77 7.79
N HIS A 132 -8.58 6.27 7.22
CA HIS A 132 -9.36 5.21 7.85
C HIS A 132 -8.60 3.89 7.92
N ILE A 133 -7.87 3.48 6.87
CA ILE A 133 -7.02 2.29 6.92
C ILE A 133 -5.94 2.43 7.98
N SER A 134 -5.35 3.61 8.14
CA SER A 134 -4.36 3.85 9.20
C SER A 134 -4.95 3.67 10.60
N GLN A 135 -6.20 4.11 10.83
CA GLN A 135 -6.91 3.87 12.09
C GLN A 135 -7.17 2.38 12.32
N LEU A 136 -7.67 1.66 11.31
CA LEU A 136 -7.96 0.23 11.39
C LEU A 136 -6.70 -0.61 11.59
N ALA A 137 -5.58 -0.22 10.99
CA ALA A 137 -4.30 -0.90 11.09
C ALA A 137 -3.55 -0.59 12.40
N HIS A 138 -3.87 0.53 13.08
CA HIS A 138 -3.19 0.95 14.31
C HIS A 138 -3.02 -0.14 15.38
N PRO A 139 -4.05 -0.92 15.77
CA PRO A 139 -3.87 -2.00 16.76
C PRO A 139 -2.88 -3.08 16.29
N LEU A 140 -2.86 -3.41 14.99
CA LEU A 140 -1.94 -4.38 14.41
C LEU A 140 -0.51 -3.86 14.40
N LEU A 141 -0.34 -2.60 14.00
CA LEU A 141 0.93 -1.88 13.99
C LEU A 141 1.51 -1.77 15.40
N LYS A 142 0.69 -1.40 16.38
CA LYS A 142 1.08 -1.34 17.79
C LYS A 142 1.52 -2.71 18.32
N THR A 143 0.77 -3.77 18.01
CA THR A 143 1.07 -5.13 18.46
C THR A 143 2.36 -5.67 17.86
N SER A 144 2.76 -5.19 16.67
CA SER A 144 4.03 -5.57 16.05
C SER A 144 5.27 -5.08 16.81
N GLY A 145 5.15 -3.99 17.59
CA GLY A 145 6.26 -3.34 18.30
C GLY A 145 7.20 -2.51 17.41
N VAL A 146 7.13 -2.66 16.09
CA VAL A 146 8.00 -1.98 15.10
C VAL A 146 7.19 -1.51 13.89
N GLY A 147 6.01 -0.92 14.15
CA GLY A 147 5.07 -0.49 13.12
C GLY A 147 5.53 0.76 12.36
N ASN A 148 5.36 0.74 11.03
CA ASN A 148 5.68 1.84 10.12
C ASN A 148 4.50 2.12 9.18
N ILE A 149 4.21 3.40 8.93
CA ILE A 149 3.21 3.83 7.94
C ILE A 149 3.89 4.75 6.94
N VAL A 150 3.69 4.48 5.65
CA VAL A 150 4.19 5.30 4.54
C VAL A 150 3.02 5.74 3.69
N PHE A 151 2.96 7.03 3.37
CA PHE A 151 1.99 7.61 2.44
C PHE A 151 2.70 7.93 1.13
N ILE A 152 2.26 7.31 0.04
CA ILE A 152 2.68 7.70 -1.31
C ILE A 152 1.82 8.89 -1.72
N SER A 153 2.41 10.08 -1.67
CA SER A 153 1.77 11.33 -2.08
C SER A 153 2.31 11.79 -3.45
N SER A 154 2.09 13.06 -3.79
CA SER A 154 2.53 13.65 -5.04
C SER A 154 3.19 15.00 -4.80
N VAL A 155 4.18 15.34 -5.65
CA VAL A 155 4.74 16.69 -5.74
C VAL A 155 3.66 17.74 -6.05
N ALA A 156 2.56 17.33 -6.69
CA ALA A 156 1.40 18.18 -6.94
C ALA A 156 0.69 18.65 -5.66
N GLY A 157 0.95 18.00 -4.51
CA GLY A 157 0.51 18.47 -3.19
C GLY A 157 1.38 19.59 -2.62
N LEU A 158 2.55 19.86 -3.21
CA LEU A 158 3.50 20.89 -2.75
C LEU A 158 3.63 22.05 -3.74
N VAL A 159 3.61 21.76 -5.04
CA VAL A 159 3.81 22.74 -6.11
C VAL A 159 2.77 22.56 -7.21
N HIS A 160 2.50 23.63 -7.96
CA HIS A 160 1.70 23.51 -9.17
C HIS A 160 2.39 22.58 -10.17
N VAL A 161 1.63 21.63 -10.71
CA VAL A 161 2.04 20.77 -11.82
C VAL A 161 1.10 21.05 -12.97
N SER A 162 1.64 21.53 -14.09
CA SER A 162 0.86 21.81 -15.29
C SER A 162 0.43 20.49 -15.92
N ALA A 163 -0.83 20.11 -15.72
CA ALA A 163 -1.50 19.13 -16.55
C ALA A 163 -2.15 19.89 -17.70
N SER A 164 -1.86 19.51 -18.93
CA SER A 164 -2.44 20.13 -20.13
C SER A 164 -3.96 19.92 -20.16
N CYS A 165 -4.69 20.87 -19.59
CA CYS A 165 -6.04 21.20 -20.02
C CYS A 165 -5.89 22.38 -20.96
N ASP A 166 -6.25 22.21 -22.23
CA ASP A 166 -6.37 23.34 -23.14
C ASP A 166 -7.41 24.30 -22.52
N ILE A 167 -6.98 25.55 -22.27
CA ILE A 167 -7.81 26.64 -21.76
C ILE A 167 -8.47 27.35 -22.93
#